data_AF-A0A482PJ68-F1
#
_entry.id   AF-A0A482PJ68-F1
#
_cell.length_a   1.000
_cell.length_b   1.000
_cell.length_c   1.000
_cell.angle_alpha   90.00
_cell.angle_beta   90.00
_cell.angle_gamma   90.00
#
_symmetry.space_group_name_H-M   'P 1'
#
loop_
_entity.id
_entity.type
_entity.pdbx_description
1 polymer ?
#
loop_
_entity_poly.entity_id
_entity_poly.type
_entity_poly.pdbx_seq_one_letter_code
_entity_poly.pdbx_strand_id
1 'polypeptide(L)'
;MALLNIFDIAGSALTAQSKRLNVAASNLANADSVTGPDGQPYRAKQVYFQVDAAPGAATGGVKVSQVVESQALQKAGYATDPNYARKLTSMIQQLKSMSEKVSHAYSASLDNLF
;
A
#
# COMPACT_ATOMS: atom_id res chain seq x y z
N MET A 1 -9.47 -16.86 38.41
CA MET A 1 -9.20 -17.42 37.07
C MET A 1 -9.64 -16.48 35.94
N ALA A 2 -10.89 -16.01 35.87
CA ALA A 2 -11.35 -15.14 34.77
C ALA A 2 -10.72 -13.72 34.72
N LEU A 3 -10.49 -13.08 35.89
CA LEU A 3 -9.88 -11.74 35.95
C LEU A 3 -8.39 -11.73 35.57
N LEU A 4 -7.63 -12.80 35.80
CA LEU A 4 -6.23 -12.85 35.37
C LEU A 4 -6.15 -12.97 33.83
N ASN A 5 -7.03 -13.77 33.23
CA ASN A 5 -7.13 -13.91 31.78
C ASN A 5 -7.45 -12.57 31.07
N ILE A 6 -8.25 -11.66 31.65
CA ILE A 6 -8.56 -10.38 30.98
C ILE A 6 -7.37 -9.42 30.96
N PHE A 7 -6.56 -9.41 32.03
CA PHE A 7 -5.35 -8.59 32.07
C PHE A 7 -4.27 -9.13 31.13
N ASP A 8 -4.14 -10.45 31.00
CA ASP A 8 -3.22 -11.06 30.04
C ASP A 8 -3.63 -10.78 28.58
N ILE A 9 -4.94 -10.87 28.28
CA ILE A 9 -5.47 -10.51 26.96
C ILE A 9 -5.24 -9.02 26.68
N ALA A 10 -5.57 -8.13 27.62
CA ALA A 10 -5.36 -6.69 27.45
C ALA A 10 -3.87 -6.33 27.32
N GLY A 11 -3.00 -6.99 28.11
CA GLY A 11 -1.55 -6.82 28.05
C GLY A 11 -0.99 -7.26 26.69
N SER A 12 -1.37 -8.45 26.22
CA SER A 12 -0.95 -8.94 24.90
C SER A 12 -1.44 -8.03 23.76
N ALA A 13 -2.68 -7.52 23.84
CA ALA A 13 -3.21 -6.56 22.89
C ALA A 13 -2.43 -5.24 22.90
N LEU A 14 -2.07 -4.71 24.08
CA LEU A 14 -1.28 -3.49 24.21
C LEU A 14 0.13 -3.66 23.62
N THR A 15 0.79 -4.79 23.90
CA THR A 15 2.10 -5.11 23.32
C THR A 15 2.03 -5.23 21.80
N ALA A 16 1.04 -5.96 21.28
CA ALA A 16 0.83 -6.12 19.85
C ALA A 16 0.54 -4.76 19.16
N GLN A 17 -0.27 -3.92 19.80
CA GLN A 17 -0.58 -2.59 19.30
C GLN A 17 0.62 -1.63 19.37
N SER A 18 1.43 -1.69 20.42
CA SER A 18 2.70 -0.97 20.51
C SER A 18 3.63 -1.33 19.35
N LYS A 19 3.70 -2.62 18.97
CA LYS A 19 4.47 -3.05 17.79
C LYS A 19 3.93 -2.43 16.50
N ARG A 20 2.61 -2.35 16.32
CA ARG A 20 1.99 -1.68 15.17
C ARG A 20 2.31 -0.18 15.13
N LEU A 21 2.28 0.49 16.29
CA LEU A 21 2.66 1.91 16.39
C LEU A 21 4.13 2.12 16.03
N ASN A 22 5.04 1.27 16.50
CA ASN A 22 6.45 1.32 16.13
C ASN A 22 6.66 1.12 14.63
N VAL A 23 5.91 0.21 14.00
CA VAL A 23 5.95 0.00 12.55
C VAL A 23 5.39 1.20 11.80
N ALA A 24 4.29 1.80 12.26
CA ALA A 24 3.73 3.01 11.67
C ALA A 24 4.71 4.21 11.79
N ALA A 25 5.35 4.39 12.94
CA ALA A 25 6.36 5.41 13.15
C ALA A 25 7.59 5.20 12.25
N SER A 26 8.05 3.94 12.12
CA SER A 26 9.13 3.60 11.19
C SER A 26 8.75 3.89 9.73
N ASN A 27 7.51 3.57 9.33
CA ASN A 27 7.02 3.89 8.00
C ASN A 27 7.00 5.40 7.74
N LEU A 28 6.53 6.19 8.72
CA LEU A 28 6.49 7.65 8.60
C LEU A 28 7.89 8.25 8.53
N ALA A 29 8.80 7.81 9.40
CA ALA A 29 10.17 8.30 9.45
C ALA A 29 10.96 8.01 8.16
N ASN A 30 10.58 6.96 7.42
CA ASN A 30 11.24 6.57 6.18
C ASN A 30 10.37 6.81 4.93
N ALA A 31 9.25 7.52 5.06
CA ALA A 31 8.30 7.75 3.96
C ALA A 31 8.94 8.46 2.77
N ASP A 32 9.87 9.40 3.06
CA ASP A 32 10.59 10.19 2.06
C ASP A 32 11.99 9.65 1.76
N SER A 33 12.34 8.46 2.30
CA SER A 33 13.67 7.88 2.09
C SER A 33 13.80 7.30 0.67
N VAL A 34 14.62 7.97 -0.14
CA VAL A 34 14.96 7.57 -1.51
C VAL A 34 16.05 6.50 -1.57
N THR A 35 16.74 6.21 -0.45
CA THR A 35 17.89 5.29 -0.40
C THR A 35 17.86 4.45 0.86
N GLY A 36 17.46 3.19 0.73
CA GLY A 36 17.66 2.16 1.76
C GLY A 36 19.12 1.67 1.80
N PRO A 37 19.49 0.84 2.79
CA PRO A 37 20.84 0.25 2.89
C PRO A 37 21.28 -0.49 1.62
N ASP A 38 20.31 -1.03 0.87
CA ASP A 38 20.51 -1.78 -0.37
C ASP A 38 20.40 -0.89 -1.63
N GLY A 39 20.32 0.44 -1.45
CA GLY A 39 20.16 1.43 -2.53
C GLY A 39 18.75 1.53 -3.12
N GLN A 40 17.78 0.77 -2.60
CA GLN A 40 16.39 0.77 -3.06
C GLN A 40 15.50 1.67 -2.19
N PRO A 41 14.43 2.28 -2.73
CA PRO A 41 13.48 3.08 -1.95
C PRO A 41 12.87 2.29 -0.79
N TYR A 42 12.57 2.97 0.32
CA TYR A 42 11.97 2.33 1.48
C TYR A 42 10.60 1.71 1.15
N ARG A 43 10.40 0.45 1.58
CA ARG A 43 9.11 -0.24 1.48
C ARG A 43 8.42 -0.22 2.84
N ALA A 44 7.25 0.40 2.89
CA ALA A 44 6.41 0.43 4.10
C ALA A 44 6.13 -0.99 4.61
N LYS A 45 6.03 -1.19 5.92
CA LYS A 45 5.76 -2.49 6.55
C LYS A 45 4.37 -2.56 7.17
N GLN A 46 3.82 -3.76 7.28
CA GLN A 46 2.51 -4.07 7.85
C GLN A 46 2.62 -5.17 8.90
N VAL A 47 1.79 -5.08 9.93
CA VAL A 47 1.74 -6.03 11.05
C VAL A 47 0.52 -6.93 10.88
N TYR A 48 0.74 -8.24 10.95
CA TYR A 48 -0.31 -9.26 10.97
C TYR A 48 -0.51 -9.74 12.41
N PHE A 49 -1.76 -9.70 12.86
CA PHE A 49 -2.14 -10.20 14.17
C PHE A 49 -2.67 -11.62 14.07
N GLN A 50 -2.44 -12.38 15.11
CA GLN A 50 -2.98 -13.71 15.28
C GLN A 50 -3.46 -13.88 16.71
N VAL A 51 -4.56 -14.61 16.87
CA VAL A 51 -5.04 -15.03 18.18
C VAL A 51 -4.04 -16.04 18.78
N ASP A 52 -3.60 -15.76 19.99
CA ASP A 52 -2.76 -16.64 20.81
C ASP A 52 -3.63 -17.30 21.88
N ALA A 53 -4.41 -18.29 21.42
CA ALA A 53 -5.28 -19.08 22.27
C ALA A 53 -4.64 -20.46 22.53
N ALA A 54 -4.92 -21.01 23.71
CA ALA A 54 -4.57 -22.40 24.00
C ALA A 54 -5.30 -23.35 23.03
N PRO A 55 -4.75 -24.52 22.72
CA PRO A 55 -5.40 -25.50 21.85
C PRO A 55 -6.81 -25.84 22.36
N GLY A 56 -7.82 -25.65 21.51
CA GLY A 56 -9.24 -25.87 21.85
C GLY A 56 -9.95 -24.68 22.52
N ALA A 57 -9.26 -23.57 22.78
CA ALA A 57 -9.88 -22.34 23.28
C ALA A 57 -10.33 -21.42 22.14
N ALA A 58 -11.58 -20.93 22.21
CA ALA A 58 -12.14 -19.99 21.23
C ALA A 58 -11.64 -18.55 21.42
N THR A 59 -11.12 -18.22 22.60
CA THR A 59 -10.65 -16.89 22.98
C THR A 59 -9.25 -16.99 23.57
N GLY A 60 -8.41 -16.00 23.23
CA GLY A 60 -7.02 -15.92 23.66
C GLY A 60 -6.47 -14.52 23.48
N GLY A 61 -5.21 -14.33 23.87
CA GLY A 61 -4.50 -13.08 23.67
C GLY A 61 -4.25 -12.79 22.20
N VAL A 62 -3.57 -11.69 21.91
CA VAL A 62 -3.16 -11.33 20.55
C VAL A 62 -1.64 -11.30 20.48
N LYS A 63 -1.09 -11.93 19.44
CA LYS A 63 0.33 -11.80 19.10
C LYS A 63 0.51 -11.26 17.70
N VAL A 64 1.68 -10.69 17.45
CA VAL A 64 2.12 -10.36 16.09
C VAL A 64 2.68 -11.61 15.46
N SER A 65 2.01 -12.14 14.44
CA SER A 65 2.49 -13.33 13.72
C SER A 65 3.61 -12.96 12.77
N GLN A 66 3.47 -11.86 12.05
CA GLN A 66 4.44 -11.41 11.04
C GLN A 66 4.45 -9.90 10.88
N VAL A 67 5.62 -9.37 10.51
CA VAL A 67 5.78 -8.00 9.97
C VAL A 67 6.29 -8.15 8.54
N VAL A 68 5.45 -7.81 7.57
CA VAL A 68 5.75 -8.00 6.15
C VAL A 68 5.82 -6.65 5.44
N GLU A 69 6.51 -6.60 4.31
CA GLU A 69 6.48 -5.41 3.47
C GLU A 69 5.10 -5.24 2.83
N SER A 70 4.62 -4.01 2.86
CA SER A 70 3.36 -3.57 2.31
C SER A 70 3.41 -3.64 0.80
N GLN A 71 2.56 -4.49 0.23
CA GLN A 71 2.33 -4.53 -1.22
C GLN A 71 1.40 -3.40 -1.70
N ALA A 72 1.09 -2.39 -0.88
CA ALA A 72 0.16 -1.31 -1.24
C ALA A 72 0.58 -0.57 -2.52
N LEU A 73 1.89 -0.36 -2.71
CA LEU A 73 2.44 0.23 -3.94
C LEU A 73 2.37 -0.71 -5.15
N GLN A 74 2.31 -2.02 -4.91
CA GLN A 74 2.15 -3.06 -5.93
C GLN A 74 0.69 -3.18 -6.37
N LYS A 75 -0.27 -3.06 -5.44
CA LYS A 75 -1.71 -3.01 -5.73
C LYS A 75 -2.15 -1.70 -6.39
N ALA A 76 -1.48 -0.60 -6.09
CA ALA A 76 -1.72 0.67 -6.77
C ALA A 76 -1.01 0.75 -8.14
N GLY A 77 -0.12 -0.19 -8.48
CA GLY A 77 0.57 -0.24 -9.77
C GLY A 77 1.58 0.89 -10.04
N TYR A 78 1.82 1.77 -9.06
CA TYR A 78 2.56 3.03 -9.27
C TYR A 78 4.07 2.94 -9.03
N ALA A 79 4.61 1.93 -8.34
CA ALA A 79 6.02 1.98 -7.89
C ALA A 79 6.92 0.79 -8.28
N THR A 80 6.51 -0.09 -9.20
CA THR A 80 7.34 -1.28 -9.54
C THR A 80 7.62 -1.49 -11.02
N ASP A 81 7.21 -0.59 -11.92
CA ASP A 81 7.56 -0.70 -13.34
C ASP A 81 8.78 0.19 -13.67
N PRO A 82 9.95 -0.38 -14.02
CA PRO A 82 11.10 0.37 -14.52
C PRO A 82 10.77 1.23 -15.77
N ASN A 83 9.66 0.93 -16.44
CA ASN A 83 9.20 1.61 -17.65
C ASN A 83 8.01 2.54 -17.39
N TYR A 84 7.71 2.86 -16.12
CA TYR A 84 6.59 3.72 -15.73
C TYR A 84 6.58 5.04 -16.51
N ALA A 85 7.75 5.68 -16.64
CA ALA A 85 7.90 6.90 -17.44
C ALA A 85 7.47 6.69 -18.90
N ARG A 86 7.88 5.58 -19.54
CA ARG A 86 7.50 5.26 -20.92
C ARG A 86 5.99 5.02 -21.06
N LYS A 87 5.37 4.37 -20.07
CA LYS A 87 3.93 4.11 -20.08
C LYS A 87 3.12 5.41 -19.97
N LEU A 88 3.51 6.32 -19.08
CA LEU A 88 2.91 7.65 -18.99
C LEU A 88 3.08 8.45 -20.28
N THR A 89 4.27 8.47 -20.86
CA THR A 89 4.51 9.14 -22.15
C THR A 89 3.63 8.56 -23.26
N SER A 90 3.46 7.22 -23.30
CA SER A 90 2.60 6.57 -24.30
C SER A 90 1.12 6.94 -24.14
N MET A 91 0.62 7.05 -22.90
CA MET A 91 -0.75 7.46 -22.62
C MET A 91 -0.99 8.92 -23.00
N ILE A 92 -0.04 9.80 -22.68
CA ILE A 92 -0.11 11.22 -23.08
C ILE A 92 -0.14 11.35 -24.60
N GLN A 93 0.68 10.57 -25.32
CA GLN A 93 0.72 10.59 -26.78
C GLN A 93 -0.58 10.03 -27.39
N GLN A 94 -1.15 8.98 -26.79
CA GLN A 94 -2.42 8.41 -27.23
C GLN A 94 -3.57 9.41 -27.04
N LEU A 95 -3.65 10.07 -25.89
CA LEU A 95 -4.62 11.15 -25.62
C LEU A 95 -4.47 12.29 -26.62
N LYS A 96 -3.23 12.71 -26.91
CA LYS A 96 -2.96 13.74 -27.91
C LYS A 96 -3.44 13.32 -29.31
N SER A 97 -3.15 12.09 -29.73
CA SER A 97 -3.60 11.58 -31.04
C SER A 97 -5.12 11.47 -31.15
N MET A 98 -5.81 11.13 -30.05
CA MET A 98 -7.26 11.11 -30.00
C MET A 98 -7.83 12.52 -30.07
N SER A 99 -7.24 13.47 -29.33
CA SER A 99 -7.63 14.87 -29.38
C SER A 99 -7.44 15.46 -30.79
N GLU A 100 -6.34 15.14 -31.46
CA GLU A 100 -6.09 15.54 -32.84
C GLU A 100 -7.13 14.92 -33.79
N LYS A 101 -7.41 13.61 -33.69
CA LYS A 101 -8.44 12.95 -34.51
C LYS A 101 -9.83 13.51 -34.30
N VAL A 102 -10.22 13.78 -33.05
CA VAL A 102 -11.51 14.38 -32.72
C VAL A 102 -11.56 15.79 -33.28
N SER A 103 -10.54 16.61 -33.04
CA SER A 103 -10.43 17.95 -33.62
C SER A 103 -10.53 17.92 -35.14
N HIS A 104 -9.91 16.94 -35.79
CA HIS A 104 -9.95 16.80 -37.25
C HIS A 104 -11.31 16.36 -37.78
N ALA A 105 -12.02 15.49 -37.06
CA ALA A 105 -13.37 15.09 -37.42
C ALA A 105 -14.37 16.24 -37.25
N TYR A 106 -14.21 17.07 -36.22
CA TYR A 106 -15.02 18.27 -36.04
C TYR A 106 -14.72 19.34 -37.09
N SER A 107 -13.45 19.56 -37.47
CA SER A 107 -13.13 20.49 -38.55
C SER A 107 -13.65 19.99 -39.91
N ALA A 108 -13.47 18.71 -40.22
CA ALA A 108 -13.97 18.12 -41.47
C ALA A 108 -15.50 18.16 -41.58
N SER A 109 -16.23 17.97 -40.46
CA SER A 109 -17.70 18.14 -40.45
C SER A 109 -18.13 19.59 -40.64
N LEU A 110 -17.38 20.57 -40.12
CA LEU A 110 -17.70 21.99 -40.31
C LEU A 110 -17.43 22.47 -41.74
N ASP A 111 -16.38 21.97 -42.39
CA ASP A 111 -16.09 22.27 -43.80
C ASP A 111 -17.13 21.67 -44.76
N ASN A 112 -17.85 20.61 -44.35
CA ASN A 112 -18.89 19.95 -45.15
C ASN A 112 -20.30 20.51 -44.90
N LEU A 113 -20.42 21.53 -44.03
CA LEU A 113 -21.68 22.20 -43.66
C LEU A 113 -21.85 23.58 -44.33
N PHE A 114 -20.87 24.01 -45.12
CA PHE A 114 -20.89 25.21 -45.96
C PHE A 114 -20.46 24.86 -47.39
#